data_AF-A0A6V7M775-F1
#
_entry.id   AF-A0A6V7M775-F1
#
_cell.length_a   1.000
_cell.length_b   1.000
_cell.length_c   1.000
_cell.angle_alpha   90.00
_cell.angle_beta   90.00
_cell.angle_gamma   90.00
#
_symmetry.space_group_name_H-M   'P 1'
#
loop_
_entity.id
_entity.type
_entity.pdbx_description
1 polymer ?
#
loop_
_entity_poly.entity_id
_entity_poly.type
_entity_poly.pdbx_seq_one_letter_code
_entity_poly.pdbx_strand_id
1 'polypeptide(L)'
;SLTYFPGEDRWLCTLILQSGGKVEYCAASDSYTHAPETFNEFYNQRRRWIPSTLANILDLLSTAKETRQANDNISLPYIIYQWVLMGSTVLGPGTIFLMLVGAFVTAFRIDNWSSFGYNLIPLAIFVGVCFFFEPKIQLLTAAAISAIYGLVMVVVLVGIMIQITEDGWVAPSSILFLVVAIQLVLAGLLHPQEWLCLVCGIIYYITVPSMYMLLIIYSLFNLNNVTWGTRDSKPTIAPKSQISTEGTTKIQETAPKQNVKTSGAVDFSFAGLFRCILCTNDDVSPVDRKLE
;
A
#
# COMPACT_ATOMS: atom_id res chain seq x y z
N SER A 1 -2.93 16.83 13.86
CA SER A 1 -2.10 16.37 12.71
C SER A 1 -2.29 14.90 12.35
N LEU A 2 -2.96 14.07 13.18
CA LEU A 2 -3.17 12.62 12.97
C LEU A 2 -3.87 12.24 11.65
N THR A 3 -4.72 13.12 11.15
CA THR A 3 -5.66 12.85 10.05
C THR A 3 -4.99 12.45 8.74
N TYR A 4 -3.69 12.73 8.58
CA TYR A 4 -2.92 12.57 7.35
C TYR A 4 -2.12 11.27 7.25
N PHE A 5 -2.03 10.46 8.31
CA PHE A 5 -1.20 9.25 8.25
C PHE A 5 -1.89 8.11 7.49
N PRO A 6 -1.23 7.53 6.48
CA PRO A 6 -1.73 6.34 5.85
C PRO A 6 -1.60 5.15 6.83
N GLY A 7 -2.69 4.79 7.51
CA GLY A 7 -2.74 3.68 8.48
C GLY A 7 -2.92 4.04 9.95
N GLU A 8 -3.70 5.08 10.23
CA GLU A 8 -4.12 5.50 11.57
C GLU A 8 -4.53 4.31 12.47
N ASP A 9 -5.31 3.36 11.94
CA ASP A 9 -5.78 2.19 12.70
C ASP A 9 -4.64 1.29 13.18
N ARG A 10 -3.67 0.99 12.31
CA ARG A 10 -2.50 0.16 12.66
C ARG A 10 -1.64 0.85 13.71
N TRP A 11 -1.44 2.15 13.56
CA TRP A 11 -0.64 2.93 14.49
C TRP A 11 -1.30 3.04 15.85
N LEU A 12 -2.62 3.24 15.89
CA LEU A 12 -3.39 3.19 17.14
C LEU A 12 -3.26 1.83 17.82
N CYS A 13 -3.34 0.71 17.09
CA CYS A 13 -3.11 -0.61 17.67
C CYS A 13 -1.70 -0.75 18.27
N THR A 14 -0.66 -0.23 17.59
CA THR A 14 0.71 -0.23 18.11
C THR A 14 0.81 0.58 19.41
N LEU A 15 0.17 1.75 19.48
CA LEU A 15 0.13 2.57 20.69
C LEU A 15 -0.56 1.85 21.86
N ILE A 16 -1.67 1.15 21.61
CA ILE A 16 -2.36 0.34 22.62
C ILE A 16 -1.43 -0.76 23.15
N LEU A 17 -0.67 -1.42 22.27
CA LEU A 17 0.30 -2.44 22.66
C LEU A 17 1.45 -1.84 23.48
N GLN A 18 1.96 -0.67 23.08
CA GLN A 18 2.98 0.08 23.81
C GLN A 18 2.50 0.58 25.18
N SER A 19 1.20 0.86 25.34
CA SER A 19 0.60 1.28 26.62
C SER A 19 0.26 0.12 27.56
N GLY A 20 0.69 -1.11 27.27
CA GLY A 20 0.38 -2.30 28.08
C GLY A 20 -0.97 -2.97 27.76
N GLY A 21 -1.68 -2.50 26.73
CA GLY A 21 -2.95 -3.06 26.30
C GLY A 21 -2.80 -4.42 25.60
N LYS A 22 -3.90 -5.17 25.51
CA LYS A 22 -3.96 -6.48 24.85
C LYS A 22 -4.87 -6.40 23.64
N VAL A 23 -4.42 -6.95 22.51
CA VAL A 23 -5.23 -7.11 21.29
C VAL A 23 -5.34 -8.61 21.01
N GLU A 24 -6.57 -9.11 20.91
CA GLU A 24 -6.86 -10.52 20.69
C GLU A 24 -7.71 -10.72 19.44
N TYR A 25 -7.48 -11.83 18.74
CA TYR A 25 -8.30 -12.25 17.63
C TYR A 25 -9.58 -12.92 18.14
N CYS A 26 -10.74 -12.47 17.67
CA CYS A 26 -12.03 -13.08 17.95
C CYS A 26 -12.55 -13.79 16.70
N ALA A 27 -12.58 -15.12 16.69
CA ALA A 27 -13.04 -15.88 15.52
C ALA A 27 -14.54 -15.70 15.22
N ALA A 28 -15.33 -15.24 16.20
CA ALA A 28 -16.77 -15.01 16.05
C ALA A 28 -17.12 -13.58 15.58
N SER A 29 -16.13 -12.70 15.41
CA SER A 29 -16.38 -11.35 14.90
C SER A 29 -16.42 -11.36 13.38
N ASP A 30 -17.60 -11.14 12.81
CA ASP A 30 -17.79 -10.99 11.37
C ASP A 30 -17.65 -9.53 10.96
N SER A 31 -16.90 -9.29 9.88
CA SER A 31 -16.78 -7.97 9.28
C SER A 31 -16.97 -8.07 7.76
N TYR A 32 -17.79 -7.17 7.21
CA TYR A 32 -17.98 -7.07 5.77
C TYR A 32 -17.15 -5.90 5.25
N THR A 33 -16.32 -6.16 4.24
CA THR A 33 -15.47 -5.14 3.62
C THR A 33 -15.62 -5.17 2.10
N HIS A 34 -15.55 -4.00 1.48
CA HIS A 34 -15.57 -3.89 0.03
C HIS A 34 -14.17 -4.19 -0.51
N ALA A 35 -14.04 -5.31 -1.22
CA ALA A 35 -12.80 -5.65 -1.90
C ALA A 35 -12.63 -4.76 -3.15
N PRO A 36 -11.39 -4.44 -3.57
CA PRO A 36 -11.18 -3.77 -4.84
C PRO A 36 -11.57 -4.69 -6.00
N GLU A 37 -12.35 -4.19 -6.94
CA GLU A 37 -12.79 -4.96 -8.12
C GLU A 37 -11.95 -4.62 -9.36
N THR A 38 -11.32 -3.45 -9.37
CA THR A 38 -10.49 -2.99 -10.48
C THR A 38 -9.00 -2.94 -10.14
N PHE A 39 -8.15 -3.10 -11.16
CA PHE A 39 -6.69 -3.02 -11.01
C PHE A 39 -6.24 -1.69 -10.36
N ASN A 40 -6.87 -0.59 -10.77
CA ASN A 40 -6.53 0.74 -10.28
C ASN A 40 -6.90 0.92 -8.80
N GLU A 41 -8.07 0.45 -8.39
CA GLU A 41 -8.48 0.45 -6.98
C GLU A 41 -7.55 -0.40 -6.14
N PHE A 42 -7.18 -1.59 -6.63
CA PHE A 42 -6.24 -2.48 -5.96
C PHE A 42 -4.88 -1.82 -5.74
N TYR A 43 -4.28 -1.25 -6.79
CA TYR A 43 -2.99 -0.56 -6.71
C TYR A 43 -3.05 0.67 -5.78
N ASN A 44 -4.11 1.47 -5.88
CA ASN A 44 -4.27 2.66 -5.03
C ASN A 44 -4.50 2.30 -3.55
N GLN A 45 -5.22 1.22 -3.27
CA GLN A 45 -5.39 0.70 -1.91
C GLN A 45 -4.04 0.26 -1.34
N ARG A 46 -3.28 -0.51 -2.11
CA ARG A 46 -1.99 -1.07 -1.68
C ARG A 46 -0.90 -0.03 -1.54
N ARG A 47 -0.91 1.02 -2.37
CA ARG A 47 -0.05 2.21 -2.21
C ARG A 47 -0.09 2.77 -0.80
N ARG A 48 -1.25 2.70 -0.14
CA ARG A 48 -1.41 3.16 1.24
C ARG A 48 -0.95 2.12 2.27
N TRP A 49 -1.31 0.86 2.03
CA TRP A 49 -1.14 -0.20 3.03
C TRP A 49 0.30 -0.68 3.16
N ILE A 50 1.05 -0.75 2.07
CA ILE A 50 2.44 -1.23 2.09
C ILE A 50 3.32 -0.33 2.96
N PRO A 51 3.37 1.00 2.75
CA PRO A 51 4.23 1.88 3.52
C PRO A 51 3.79 2.01 4.97
N SER A 52 2.47 2.03 5.18
CA SER A 52 1.87 1.99 6.52
C SER A 52 2.34 0.78 7.32
N THR A 53 2.32 -0.40 6.70
CA THR A 53 2.72 -1.65 7.35
C THR A 53 4.20 -1.62 7.68
N LEU A 54 5.04 -1.19 6.72
CA LEU A 54 6.48 -1.02 6.93
C LEU A 54 6.78 -0.05 8.09
N ALA A 55 6.13 1.12 8.09
CA ALA A 55 6.32 2.13 9.13
C ALA A 55 5.89 1.63 10.53
N ASN A 56 4.75 0.94 10.62
CA ASN A 56 4.26 0.41 11.90
C ASN A 56 5.14 -0.72 12.45
N ILE A 57 5.62 -1.62 11.58
CA ILE A 57 6.54 -2.68 11.99
C ILE A 57 7.87 -2.04 12.44
N LEU A 58 8.39 -1.07 11.71
CA LEU A 58 9.61 -0.35 12.10
C LEU A 58 9.47 0.38 13.43
N ASP A 59 8.35 1.06 13.68
CA ASP A 59 8.06 1.74 14.94
C ASP A 59 8.08 0.73 16.11
N LEU A 60 7.30 -0.36 16.00
CA LEU A 60 7.25 -1.42 16.99
C LEU A 60 8.62 -2.09 17.24
N LEU A 61 9.41 -2.31 16.19
CA LEU A 61 10.74 -2.89 16.29
C LEU A 61 11.74 -1.93 16.95
N SER A 62 11.63 -0.63 16.67
CA SER A 62 12.48 0.41 17.26
C SER A 62 12.23 0.59 18.76
N THR A 63 10.97 0.44 19.19
CA THR A 63 10.57 0.52 20.61
C THR A 63 10.41 -0.86 21.26
N ALA A 64 10.91 -1.93 20.64
CA ALA A 64 10.58 -3.30 21.05
C ALA A 64 11.00 -3.60 22.49
N LYS A 65 12.08 -2.97 22.98
CA LYS A 65 12.57 -3.17 24.35
C LYS A 65 11.64 -2.50 25.35
N GLU A 66 11.29 -1.23 25.15
CA GLU A 66 10.37 -0.51 26.03
C GLU A 66 8.98 -1.15 26.01
N THR A 67 8.49 -1.49 24.82
CA THR A 67 7.16 -2.09 24.62
C THR A 67 7.04 -3.43 25.37
N ARG A 68 8.10 -4.24 25.38
CA ARG A 68 8.12 -5.52 26.13
C ARG A 68 8.26 -5.34 27.63
N GLN A 69 8.88 -4.26 28.10
CA GLN A 69 8.93 -3.94 29.53
C GLN A 69 7.59 -3.39 30.04
N ALA A 70 6.86 -2.67 29.18
CA ALA A 70 5.54 -2.14 29.49
C ALA A 70 4.41 -3.18 29.33
N ASN A 71 4.62 -4.23 28.53
CA ASN A 71 3.58 -5.21 28.18
C ASN A 71 4.11 -6.65 28.17
N ASP A 72 3.74 -7.42 29.20
CA ASP A 72 4.12 -8.83 29.33
C ASP A 72 3.48 -9.75 28.27
N ASN A 73 2.43 -9.28 27.57
CA ASN A 73 1.81 -10.04 26.49
C ASN A 73 2.66 -10.07 25.21
N ILE A 74 3.71 -9.23 25.11
CA ILE A 74 4.58 -9.16 23.94
C ILE A 74 5.83 -10.02 24.16
N SER A 75 5.80 -11.19 23.54
CA SER A 75 6.87 -12.18 23.66
C SER A 75 8.07 -11.87 22.74
N LEU A 76 9.26 -12.36 23.11
CA LEU A 76 10.44 -12.27 22.24
C LEU A 76 10.23 -12.96 20.87
N PRO A 77 9.62 -14.16 20.78
CA PRO A 77 9.33 -14.78 19.50
C PRO A 77 8.47 -13.91 18.58
N TYR A 78 7.52 -13.16 19.12
CA TYR A 78 6.71 -12.22 18.34
C TYR A 78 7.57 -11.08 17.75
N ILE A 79 8.49 -10.50 18.52
CA ILE A 79 9.42 -9.48 17.99
C ILE A 79 10.36 -10.06 16.93
N ILE A 80 10.85 -11.29 17.12
CA ILE A 80 11.67 -11.98 16.11
C ILE A 80 10.85 -12.20 14.83
N TYR A 81 9.59 -12.61 14.96
CA TYR A 81 8.68 -12.76 13.83
C TYR A 81 8.50 -11.44 13.05
N GLN A 82 8.32 -10.31 13.76
CA GLN A 82 8.24 -8.99 13.11
C GLN A 82 9.52 -8.61 12.37
N TRP A 83 10.69 -8.94 12.93
CA TRP A 83 11.99 -8.76 12.25
C TRP A 83 12.08 -9.58 10.97
N VAL A 84 11.70 -10.86 11.01
CA VAL A 84 11.69 -11.74 9.84
C VAL A 84 10.71 -11.22 8.78
N LEU A 85 9.50 -10.82 9.19
CA LEU A 85 8.48 -10.29 8.29
C LEU A 85 8.95 -9.00 7.59
N MET A 86 9.60 -8.10 8.32
CA MET A 86 10.21 -6.89 7.77
C MET A 86 11.29 -7.23 6.74
N GLY A 87 12.23 -8.13 7.11
CA GLY A 87 13.31 -8.58 6.24
C GLY A 87 12.79 -9.22 4.94
N SER A 88 11.82 -10.12 5.05
CA SER A 88 11.20 -10.77 3.89
C SER A 88 10.49 -9.78 2.96
N THR A 89 9.84 -8.75 3.51
CA THR A 89 9.14 -7.73 2.71
C THR A 89 10.13 -6.89 1.90
N VAL A 90 11.30 -6.56 2.48
CA VAL A 90 12.36 -5.81 1.79
C VAL A 90 13.05 -6.64 0.71
N LEU A 91 13.28 -7.94 0.96
CA LEU A 91 13.92 -8.85 0.02
C LEU A 91 12.98 -9.30 -1.11
N GLY A 92 11.67 -9.28 -0.89
CA GLY A 92 10.64 -9.79 -1.79
C GLY A 92 10.79 -9.35 -3.26
N PRO A 93 10.83 -8.03 -3.57
CA PRO A 93 11.00 -7.56 -4.95
C PRO A 93 12.27 -8.10 -5.62
N GLY A 94 13.38 -8.19 -4.89
CA GLY A 94 14.65 -8.73 -5.39
C GLY A 94 14.58 -10.23 -5.66
N THR A 95 13.92 -10.99 -4.79
CA THR A 95 13.69 -12.43 -5.01
C THR A 95 12.83 -12.67 -6.25
N ILE A 96 11.75 -11.92 -6.44
CA ILE A 96 10.90 -12.04 -7.64
C ILE A 96 11.64 -11.61 -8.91
N PHE A 97 12.47 -10.57 -8.83
CA PHE A 97 13.33 -10.17 -9.93
C PHE A 97 14.27 -11.31 -10.35
N LEU A 98 14.99 -11.93 -9.41
CA LEU A 98 15.91 -13.03 -9.70
C LEU A 98 15.19 -14.28 -10.19
N MET A 99 13.99 -14.55 -9.66
CA MET A 99 13.13 -15.64 -10.13
C MET A 99 12.78 -15.47 -11.62
N LEU A 100 12.42 -14.25 -12.06
CA LEU A 100 12.14 -13.98 -13.47
C LEU A 100 13.38 -14.13 -14.36
N VAL A 101 14.55 -13.68 -13.89
CA VAL A 101 15.82 -13.89 -14.61
C VAL A 101 16.13 -15.37 -14.76
N GLY A 102 16.03 -16.16 -13.68
CA GLY A 102 16.21 -17.60 -13.72
C GLY A 102 15.23 -18.29 -14.66
N ALA A 103 13.97 -17.85 -14.66
CA ALA A 103 12.97 -18.40 -15.56
C ALA A 103 13.22 -18.09 -17.04
N PHE A 104 13.74 -16.89 -17.37
CA PHE A 104 14.13 -16.57 -18.74
C PHE A 104 15.27 -17.46 -19.24
N VAL A 105 16.25 -17.74 -18.38
CA VAL A 105 17.37 -18.64 -18.67
C VAL A 105 16.86 -20.06 -18.92
N THR A 106 15.99 -20.58 -18.06
CA THR A 106 15.46 -21.94 -18.21
C THR A 106 14.53 -22.08 -19.42
N ALA A 107 13.63 -21.12 -19.65
CA ALA A 107 12.60 -21.23 -20.67
C ALA A 107 13.08 -20.87 -22.09
N PHE A 108 13.87 -19.80 -22.22
CA PHE A 108 14.33 -19.31 -23.52
C PHE A 108 15.78 -19.69 -23.84
N ARG A 109 16.49 -20.34 -22.89
CA ARG A 109 17.92 -20.70 -23.01
C ARG A 109 18.80 -19.52 -23.41
N ILE A 110 18.48 -18.34 -22.86
CA ILE A 110 19.22 -17.09 -23.04
C ILE A 110 20.28 -16.98 -21.95
N ASP A 111 21.41 -16.33 -22.24
CA ASP A 111 22.46 -16.02 -21.26
C ASP A 111 21.91 -15.25 -20.04
N ASN A 112 22.53 -15.49 -18.87
CA ASN A 112 22.14 -14.87 -17.60
C ASN A 112 22.13 -13.34 -17.69
N TRP A 113 23.13 -12.75 -18.34
CA TRP A 113 23.31 -11.31 -18.36
C TRP A 113 22.35 -10.61 -19.33
N SER A 114 22.05 -11.28 -20.43
CA SER A 114 20.99 -10.84 -21.35
C SER A 114 19.60 -10.94 -20.69
N SER A 115 19.32 -12.04 -19.99
CA SER A 115 18.06 -12.25 -19.25
C SER A 115 17.86 -11.22 -18.14
N PHE A 116 18.94 -10.88 -17.42
CA PHE A 116 18.95 -9.80 -16.44
C PHE A 116 18.60 -8.45 -17.09
N GLY A 117 19.24 -8.12 -18.22
CA GLY A 117 18.96 -6.89 -18.97
C GLY A 117 17.51 -6.81 -19.45
N TYR A 118 16.97 -7.89 -20.03
CA TYR A 118 15.59 -7.95 -20.49
C TYR A 118 14.57 -7.76 -19.37
N ASN A 119 14.84 -8.30 -18.17
CA ASN A 119 13.97 -8.08 -17.02
C ASN A 119 14.12 -6.66 -16.43
N LEU A 120 15.33 -6.10 -16.47
CA LEU A 120 15.61 -4.78 -15.92
C LEU A 120 14.97 -3.65 -16.75
N ILE A 121 14.94 -3.76 -18.08
CA ILE A 121 14.40 -2.73 -18.98
C ILE A 121 12.96 -2.30 -18.62
N PRO A 122 11.95 -3.19 -18.57
CA PRO A 122 10.58 -2.79 -18.24
C PRO A 122 10.46 -2.21 -16.84
N LEU A 123 11.27 -2.68 -15.88
CA LEU A 123 11.30 -2.13 -14.52
C LEU A 123 11.92 -0.74 -14.46
N ALA A 124 13.02 -0.50 -15.16
CA ALA A 124 13.65 0.81 -15.26
C ALA A 124 12.71 1.82 -15.94
N ILE A 125 12.00 1.40 -16.99
CA ILE A 125 10.94 2.19 -17.62
C ILE A 125 9.85 2.50 -16.60
N PHE A 126 9.38 1.51 -15.85
CA PHE A 126 8.32 1.71 -14.85
C PHE A 126 8.74 2.68 -13.74
N VAL A 127 9.97 2.56 -13.23
CA VAL A 127 10.56 3.48 -12.25
C VAL A 127 10.63 4.89 -12.82
N GLY A 128 11.11 5.05 -14.07
CA GLY A 128 11.12 6.34 -14.75
C GLY A 128 9.71 6.94 -14.88
N VAL A 129 8.71 6.12 -15.23
CA VAL A 129 7.32 6.56 -15.32
C VAL A 129 6.78 7.00 -13.96
N CYS A 130 7.08 6.25 -12.90
CA CYS A 130 6.67 6.58 -11.53
C CYS A 130 7.29 7.90 -11.04
N PHE A 131 8.47 8.27 -11.54
CA PHE A 131 9.14 9.50 -11.14
C PHE A 131 8.62 10.74 -11.89
N PHE A 132 8.30 10.62 -13.19
CA PHE A 132 8.01 11.79 -14.04
C PHE A 132 6.52 12.02 -14.35
N PHE A 133 5.67 11.01 -14.25
CA PHE A 133 4.28 11.09 -14.74
C PHE A 133 3.24 11.05 -13.63
N GLU A 134 2.01 11.47 -13.96
CA GLU A 134 0.88 11.42 -13.04
C GLU A 134 0.42 9.98 -12.75
N PRO A 135 -0.24 9.73 -11.59
CA PRO A 135 -0.64 8.38 -11.16
C PRO A 135 -1.48 7.61 -12.18
N LYS A 136 -2.31 8.29 -12.99
CA LYS A 136 -3.11 7.63 -14.04
C LYS A 136 -2.24 6.92 -15.09
N ILE A 137 -1.17 7.58 -15.53
CA ILE A 137 -0.23 7.03 -16.51
C ILE A 137 0.60 5.92 -15.86
N GLN A 138 1.00 6.11 -14.61
CA GLN A 138 1.71 5.07 -13.85
C GLN A 138 0.89 3.79 -13.74
N LEU A 139 -0.40 3.89 -13.39
CA LEU A 139 -1.30 2.74 -13.29
C LEU A 139 -1.54 2.05 -14.63
N LEU A 140 -1.65 2.82 -15.73
CA LEU A 140 -1.77 2.26 -17.07
C LEU A 140 -0.51 1.48 -17.47
N THR A 141 0.67 2.04 -17.22
CA THR A 141 1.95 1.38 -17.48
C THR A 141 2.12 0.15 -16.59
N ALA A 142 1.73 0.23 -15.32
CA ALA A 142 1.74 -0.93 -14.42
C ALA A 142 0.85 -2.05 -14.99
N ALA A 143 -0.37 -1.74 -15.43
CA ALA A 143 -1.27 -2.73 -16.02
C ALA A 143 -0.68 -3.38 -17.28
N ALA A 144 -0.06 -2.59 -18.16
CA ALA A 144 0.57 -3.09 -19.38
C ALA A 144 1.76 -4.03 -19.07
N ILE A 145 2.65 -3.62 -18.16
CA ILE A 145 3.80 -4.44 -17.75
C ILE A 145 3.33 -5.69 -16.99
N SER A 146 2.29 -5.59 -16.16
CA SER A 146 1.68 -6.72 -15.47
C SER A 146 1.10 -7.75 -16.44
N ALA A 147 0.48 -7.31 -17.55
CA ALA A 147 0.00 -8.22 -18.58
C ALA A 147 1.15 -8.99 -19.25
N ILE A 148 2.25 -8.29 -19.58
CA ILE A 148 3.46 -8.91 -20.14
C ILE A 148 4.05 -9.92 -19.16
N TYR A 149 4.22 -9.54 -17.88
CA TYR A 149 4.74 -10.44 -16.88
C TYR A 149 3.79 -11.61 -16.58
N GLY A 150 2.48 -11.43 -16.69
CA GLY A 150 1.52 -12.53 -16.62
C GLY A 150 1.78 -13.57 -17.70
N LEU A 151 2.02 -13.15 -18.95
CA LEU A 151 2.38 -14.06 -20.04
C LEU A 151 3.73 -14.75 -19.78
N VAL A 152 4.72 -14.01 -19.30
CA VAL A 152 6.02 -14.59 -18.90
C VAL A 152 5.83 -15.63 -17.79
N MET A 153 5.00 -15.37 -16.80
CA MET A 153 4.73 -16.32 -15.70
C MET A 153 4.06 -17.60 -16.15
N VAL A 154 3.25 -17.57 -17.21
CA VAL A 154 2.72 -18.81 -17.83
C VAL A 154 3.86 -19.65 -18.42
N VAL A 155 4.83 -19.00 -19.10
CA VAL A 155 6.03 -19.67 -19.61
C VAL A 155 6.89 -20.21 -18.47
N VAL A 156 7.03 -19.46 -17.37
CA VAL A 156 7.75 -19.90 -16.17
C VAL A 156 7.15 -21.17 -15.59
N LEU A 157 5.82 -21.26 -15.49
CA LEU A 157 5.14 -22.46 -15.01
C LEU A 157 5.48 -23.69 -15.86
N VAL A 158 5.50 -23.54 -17.18
CA VAL A 158 5.91 -24.63 -18.10
C VAL A 158 7.39 -24.98 -17.90
N GLY A 159 8.25 -23.97 -17.75
CA GLY A 159 9.68 -24.17 -17.50
C GLY A 159 9.97 -24.94 -16.20
N ILE A 160 9.22 -24.65 -15.13
CA ILE A 160 9.31 -25.39 -13.86
C ILE A 160 8.89 -26.86 -14.05
N MET A 161 7.85 -27.13 -14.84
CA MET A 161 7.42 -28.52 -15.11
C MET A 161 8.50 -29.31 -15.84
N ILE A 162 9.16 -28.71 -16.84
CA ILE A 162 10.30 -29.33 -17.52
C ILE A 162 11.45 -29.55 -16.53
N GLN A 163 11.75 -28.56 -15.70
CA GLN A 163 12.82 -28.65 -14.72
C GLN A 163 12.61 -29.78 -13.69
N ILE A 164 11.36 -29.99 -13.24
CA ILE A 164 11.02 -31.11 -12.35
C ILE A 164 11.31 -32.46 -13.02
N THR A 165 11.12 -32.56 -14.35
CA THR A 165 11.38 -33.79 -15.11
C THR A 165 12.86 -34.01 -15.42
N GLU A 166 13.64 -32.94 -15.66
CA GLU A 166 15.06 -33.02 -16.03
C GLU A 166 15.97 -33.09 -14.80
N ASP A 167 15.83 -32.15 -13.86
CA ASP A 167 16.69 -32.02 -12.66
C ASP A 167 16.12 -32.78 -11.45
N GLY A 168 14.88 -33.27 -11.57
CA GLY A 168 14.17 -33.95 -10.50
C GLY A 168 13.48 -33.02 -9.50
N TRP A 169 12.65 -33.63 -8.66
CA TRP A 169 11.89 -32.98 -7.60
C TRP A 169 12.72 -32.38 -6.46
N VAL A 170 13.99 -32.77 -6.31
CA VAL A 170 14.91 -32.28 -5.25
C VAL A 170 15.67 -31.01 -5.69
N ALA A 171 15.54 -30.59 -6.95
CA ALA A 171 16.13 -29.34 -7.40
C ALA A 171 15.60 -28.14 -6.58
N PRO A 172 16.44 -27.14 -6.24
CA PRO A 172 16.03 -26.03 -5.37
C PRO A 172 14.78 -25.27 -5.86
N SER A 173 14.66 -25.03 -7.17
CA SER A 173 13.49 -24.39 -7.78
C SER A 173 12.22 -25.24 -7.68
N SER A 174 12.35 -26.55 -7.91
CA SER A 174 11.26 -27.53 -7.76
C SER A 174 10.74 -27.59 -6.33
N ILE A 175 11.64 -27.65 -5.34
CA ILE A 175 11.28 -27.65 -3.92
C ILE A 175 10.55 -26.37 -3.55
N LEU A 176 11.09 -25.20 -3.94
CA LEU A 176 10.46 -23.91 -3.64
C LEU A 176 9.05 -23.82 -4.24
N PHE A 177 8.87 -24.27 -5.48
CA PHE A 177 7.56 -24.31 -6.13
C PHE A 177 6.59 -25.25 -5.39
N LEU A 178 7.04 -26.46 -5.03
CA LEU A 178 6.22 -27.43 -4.31
C LEU A 178 5.82 -26.94 -2.91
N VAL A 179 6.73 -26.30 -2.18
CA VAL A 179 6.44 -25.69 -0.88
C VAL A 179 5.35 -24.63 -1.02
N VAL A 180 5.45 -23.76 -2.04
CA VAL A 180 4.44 -22.73 -2.33
C VAL A 180 3.10 -23.34 -2.74
N ALA A 181 3.09 -24.42 -3.52
CA ALA A 181 1.87 -25.11 -3.90
C ALA A 181 1.21 -25.79 -2.68
N ILE A 182 2.00 -26.47 -1.86
CA ILE A 182 1.51 -27.18 -0.66
C ILE A 182 0.90 -26.18 0.34
N GLN A 183 1.54 -25.04 0.61
CA GLN A 183 0.96 -24.05 1.54
C GLN A 183 -0.39 -23.52 1.05
N LEU A 184 -0.58 -23.32 -0.28
CA LEU A 184 -1.84 -22.84 -0.84
C LEU A 184 -2.93 -23.91 -0.70
N VAL A 185 -2.60 -25.17 -0.99
CA VAL A 185 -3.52 -26.30 -0.82
C VAL A 185 -3.89 -26.49 0.65
N LEU A 186 -2.91 -26.47 1.56
CA LEU A 186 -3.16 -26.59 3.00
C LEU A 186 -4.04 -25.45 3.52
N ALA A 187 -3.80 -24.21 3.09
CA ALA A 187 -4.65 -23.08 3.47
C ALA A 187 -6.10 -23.28 2.98
N GLY A 188 -6.30 -23.74 1.75
CA GLY A 188 -7.63 -24.06 1.23
C GLY A 188 -8.33 -25.18 2.00
N LEU A 189 -7.59 -26.22 2.42
CA LEU A 189 -8.13 -27.35 3.20
C LEU A 189 -8.50 -26.94 4.64
N LEU A 190 -7.76 -26.02 5.25
CA LEU A 190 -8.04 -25.52 6.60
C LEU A 190 -9.24 -24.55 6.66
N HIS A 191 -9.67 -24.02 5.51
CA HIS A 191 -10.81 -23.11 5.39
C HIS A 191 -11.85 -23.64 4.38
N PRO A 192 -12.62 -24.70 4.72
CA PRO A 192 -13.48 -25.40 3.78
C PRO A 192 -14.61 -24.54 3.19
N GLN A 193 -15.00 -23.45 3.86
CA GLN A 193 -15.97 -22.49 3.32
C GLN A 193 -15.43 -21.72 2.10
N GLU A 194 -14.11 -21.56 2.01
CA GLU A 194 -13.41 -20.77 0.99
C GLU A 194 -12.63 -21.64 0.00
N TRP A 195 -12.95 -22.94 -0.10
CA TRP A 195 -12.18 -23.89 -0.91
C TRP A 195 -12.09 -23.52 -2.40
N LEU A 196 -13.12 -22.83 -2.93
CA LEU A 196 -13.15 -22.33 -4.31
C LEU A 196 -12.07 -21.27 -4.58
N CYS A 197 -11.60 -20.56 -3.55
CA CYS A 197 -10.49 -19.61 -3.67
C CYS A 197 -9.19 -20.30 -4.09
N LEU A 198 -9.05 -21.62 -3.91
CA LEU A 198 -7.89 -22.38 -4.37
C LEU A 198 -7.73 -22.32 -5.90
N VAL A 199 -8.84 -22.29 -6.66
CA VAL A 199 -8.80 -22.14 -8.13
C VAL A 199 -8.20 -20.80 -8.53
N CYS A 200 -8.46 -19.75 -7.74
CA CYS A 200 -7.87 -18.43 -7.93
C CYS A 200 -6.36 -18.41 -7.62
N GLY A 201 -5.82 -19.44 -6.96
CA GLY A 201 -4.39 -19.58 -6.65
C GLY A 201 -3.49 -19.58 -7.88
N ILE A 202 -3.97 -20.08 -9.03
CA ILE A 202 -3.21 -20.03 -10.30
C ILE A 202 -3.06 -18.58 -10.77
N ILE A 203 -4.14 -17.81 -10.72
CA ILE A 203 -4.13 -16.37 -11.07
C ILE A 203 -3.21 -15.62 -10.11
N TYR A 204 -3.26 -15.96 -8.82
CA TYR A 204 -2.37 -15.39 -7.81
C TYR A 204 -0.90 -15.63 -8.17
N TYR A 205 -0.53 -16.86 -8.54
CA TYR A 205 0.84 -17.20 -8.94
C TYR A 205 1.28 -16.44 -10.20
N ILE A 206 0.44 -16.39 -11.22
CA ILE A 206 0.73 -15.67 -12.48
C ILE A 206 0.93 -14.17 -12.25
N THR A 207 0.23 -13.60 -11.26
CA THR A 207 0.29 -12.17 -10.95
C THR A 207 1.35 -11.80 -9.91
N VAL A 208 2.17 -12.74 -9.44
CA VAL A 208 3.24 -12.49 -8.44
C VAL A 208 4.17 -11.32 -8.82
N PRO A 209 4.69 -11.20 -10.06
CA PRO A 209 5.50 -10.04 -10.47
C PRO A 209 4.77 -8.70 -10.32
N SER A 210 3.47 -8.66 -10.63
CA SER A 210 2.66 -7.46 -10.43
C SER A 210 2.54 -7.13 -8.94
N MET A 211 2.16 -8.14 -8.13
CA MET A 211 1.81 -7.99 -6.71
C MET A 211 3.00 -7.68 -5.80
N TYR A 212 4.17 -8.25 -6.07
CA TYR A 212 5.32 -8.21 -5.16
C TYR A 212 6.51 -7.43 -5.68
N MET A 213 6.51 -7.02 -6.96
CA MET A 213 7.58 -6.23 -7.55
C MET A 213 7.06 -4.86 -8.04
N LEU A 214 6.13 -4.83 -8.99
CA LEU A 214 5.60 -3.55 -9.53
C LEU A 214 4.82 -2.76 -8.48
N LEU A 215 3.98 -3.42 -7.69
CA LEU A 215 3.18 -2.80 -6.63
C LEU A 215 4.06 -2.10 -5.58
N ILE A 216 5.20 -2.72 -5.21
CA ILE A 216 6.14 -2.16 -4.24
C ILE A 216 6.81 -0.91 -4.81
N ILE A 217 7.26 -0.96 -6.07
CA ILE A 217 7.81 0.22 -6.76
C ILE A 217 6.77 1.35 -6.80
N TYR A 218 5.56 1.07 -7.29
CA TYR A 218 4.49 2.07 -7.34
C TYR A 218 4.20 2.67 -5.97
N SER A 219 4.14 1.83 -4.93
CA SER A 219 3.85 2.25 -3.57
C SER A 219 4.91 3.15 -2.97
N LEU A 220 6.20 2.90 -3.24
CA LEU A 220 7.31 3.68 -2.71
C LEU A 220 7.47 5.03 -3.41
N PHE A 221 7.20 5.10 -4.71
CA PHE A 221 7.30 6.35 -5.47
C PHE A 221 6.11 7.30 -5.22
N ASN A 222 4.98 6.78 -4.75
CA ASN A 222 3.78 7.59 -4.47
C ASN A 222 3.49 7.77 -2.97
N LEU A 223 4.53 7.77 -2.13
CA LEU A 223 4.40 8.01 -0.68
C LEU A 223 3.84 9.39 -0.34
N ASN A 224 4.08 10.37 -1.22
CA ASN A 224 3.58 11.73 -1.08
C ASN A 224 2.06 11.83 -1.25
N ASN A 225 1.42 10.86 -1.89
CA ASN A 225 0.00 10.91 -2.16
C ASN A 225 -0.80 10.31 -1.00
N VAL A 226 -1.18 11.19 -0.07
CA VAL A 226 -1.98 10.86 1.12
C VAL A 226 -3.49 10.99 0.89
N THR A 227 -3.96 11.19 -0.35
CA THR A 227 -5.40 11.29 -0.62
C THR A 227 -6.05 9.92 -0.60
N TRP A 228 -7.10 9.76 0.22
CA TRP A 228 -7.90 8.54 0.28
C TRP A 228 -9.26 8.80 0.97
N GLY A 229 -10.27 8.00 0.60
CA GLY A 229 -11.61 8.09 1.19
C GLY A 229 -12.30 9.43 0.91
N THR A 230 -13.34 9.74 1.69
CA THR A 230 -14.15 10.96 1.54
C THR A 230 -13.48 12.22 2.10
N ARG A 231 -12.32 12.09 2.75
CA ARG A 231 -11.68 13.15 3.58
C ARG A 231 -11.15 14.34 2.78
N ASP A 232 -10.79 14.16 1.51
CA ASP A 232 -10.21 15.22 0.66
C ASP A 232 -11.08 15.62 -0.54
N SER A 233 -12.36 15.21 -0.55
CA SER A 233 -13.29 15.73 -1.54
C SER A 233 -13.53 17.21 -1.24
N LYS A 234 -12.79 18.09 -1.93
CA LYS A 234 -13.22 19.49 -2.07
C LYS A 234 -14.68 19.45 -2.50
N PRO A 235 -15.61 20.17 -1.85
CA PRO A 235 -16.98 20.21 -2.29
C PRO A 235 -16.95 20.68 -3.74
N THR A 236 -17.20 19.74 -4.65
CA THR A 236 -17.35 20.06 -6.06
C THR A 236 -18.56 20.96 -6.08
N ILE A 237 -18.34 22.24 -6.35
CA ILE A 237 -19.42 23.19 -6.60
C ILE A 237 -20.18 22.57 -7.77
N ALA A 238 -21.33 21.96 -7.46
CA ALA A 238 -22.21 21.41 -8.45
C ALA A 238 -22.51 22.52 -9.47
N PRO A 239 -22.43 22.26 -10.78
CA PRO A 239 -22.85 23.24 -11.76
C PRO A 239 -24.33 23.54 -11.54
N LYS A 240 -24.65 24.78 -11.16
CA LYS A 240 -26.01 25.30 -11.19
C LYS A 240 -26.48 25.41 -12.64
N SER A 241 -27.24 24.44 -13.11
CA SER A 241 -28.11 24.54 -14.29
C SER A 241 -29.06 23.32 -14.26
N GLN A 242 -30.39 23.39 -14.27
CA GLN A 242 -31.32 24.45 -14.59
C GLN A 242 -32.56 24.33 -13.67
N ILE A 243 -33.14 25.48 -13.35
CA ILE A 243 -34.47 25.59 -12.73
C ILE A 243 -35.50 25.15 -13.76
N SER A 244 -36.27 24.10 -13.46
CA SER A 244 -37.63 23.95 -13.97
C SER A 244 -38.57 24.37 -12.84
N THR A 245 -39.36 25.38 -13.14
CA THR A 245 -40.41 25.98 -12.32
C THR A 245 -41.42 24.91 -11.88
N GLU A 246 -41.74 24.84 -10.59
CA GLU A 246 -43.12 24.92 -10.04
C GLU A 246 -43.17 24.48 -8.56
N GLY A 247 -43.81 25.32 -7.74
CA GLY A 247 -44.63 24.82 -6.62
C GLY A 247 -44.04 24.76 -5.20
N THR A 248 -44.33 25.82 -4.43
CA THR A 248 -44.92 25.71 -3.07
C THR A 248 -44.00 25.75 -1.83
N THR A 249 -43.97 26.97 -1.28
CA THR A 249 -44.08 27.35 0.15
C THR A 249 -42.86 27.30 1.09
N LYS A 250 -42.56 28.52 1.54
CA LYS A 250 -41.65 29.00 2.58
C LYS A 250 -41.91 28.37 3.96
N ILE A 251 -40.85 28.05 4.69
CA ILE A 251 -40.66 28.55 6.07
C ILE A 251 -39.22 29.06 6.18
N GLN A 252 -39.11 30.28 6.70
CA GLN A 252 -37.92 31.09 6.84
C GLN A 252 -37.65 31.23 8.34
N GLU A 253 -36.45 30.85 8.80
CA GLU A 253 -35.89 31.31 10.08
C GLU A 253 -34.54 32.00 9.82
N THR A 254 -34.57 33.32 9.99
CA THR A 254 -33.49 34.31 10.22
C THR A 254 -32.71 33.95 11.49
N ALA A 255 -31.43 34.24 11.76
CA ALA A 255 -30.31 35.10 11.30
C ALA A 255 -29.12 34.85 12.31
N PRO A 256 -27.94 35.53 12.32
CA PRO A 256 -27.27 36.37 11.32
C PRO A 256 -25.83 35.90 10.97
N LYS A 257 -25.27 36.47 9.90
CA LYS A 257 -23.86 36.40 9.51
C LYS A 257 -23.03 37.37 10.35
N GLN A 258 -21.88 36.93 10.86
CA GLN A 258 -20.77 37.82 11.24
C GLN A 258 -19.60 37.61 10.28
N ASN A 259 -19.21 38.71 9.64
CA ASN A 259 -18.14 38.83 8.68
C ASN A 259 -16.97 39.47 9.44
N VAL A 260 -15.87 38.75 9.66
CA VAL A 260 -14.65 39.33 10.23
C VAL A 260 -13.52 39.07 9.25
N LYS A 261 -13.05 40.16 8.62
CA LYS A 261 -11.76 40.25 7.93
C LYS A 261 -10.67 40.40 8.99
N THR A 262 -9.54 39.73 8.79
CA THR A 262 -8.27 40.23 9.34
C THR A 262 -7.13 39.92 8.36
N SER A 263 -6.57 41.00 7.79
CA SER A 263 -5.30 41.04 7.07
C SER A 263 -4.13 40.72 8.00
N GLY A 264 -3.03 40.16 7.46
CA GLY A 264 -1.78 40.12 8.22
C GLY A 264 -0.64 39.22 7.73
N ALA A 265 -0.74 38.54 6.58
CA ALA A 265 0.37 37.75 6.04
C ALA A 265 0.58 38.05 4.55
N VAL A 266 1.79 38.48 4.19
CA VAL A 266 2.20 38.64 2.79
C VAL A 266 2.86 37.33 2.37
N ASP A 267 2.13 36.50 1.61
CA ASP A 267 2.61 35.23 1.06
C ASP A 267 3.31 35.51 -0.29
N PHE A 268 4.62 35.29 -0.37
CA PHE A 268 5.34 35.22 -1.65
C PHE A 268 5.69 33.78 -1.96
N SER A 269 5.20 33.28 -3.09
CA SER A 269 5.49 31.94 -3.61
C SER A 269 6.04 32.05 -5.02
N PHE A 270 7.25 31.54 -5.23
CA PHE A 270 7.84 31.41 -6.56
C PHE A 270 8.05 29.93 -6.87
N ALA A 271 7.29 29.43 -7.85
CA ALA A 271 7.42 28.09 -8.44
C ALA A 271 7.57 26.90 -7.46
N GLY A 272 6.91 26.96 -6.30
CA GLY A 272 6.70 25.80 -5.43
C GLY A 272 7.93 25.23 -4.71
N LEU A 273 9.10 25.87 -4.78
CA LEU A 273 10.31 25.32 -4.16
C LEU A 273 10.62 25.86 -2.76
N PHE A 274 10.17 27.07 -2.39
CA PHE A 274 10.32 27.60 -1.02
C PHE A 274 9.13 28.48 -0.62
N ARG A 275 8.62 28.28 0.61
CA ARG A 275 7.59 29.12 1.24
C ARG A 275 8.21 29.85 2.43
N CYS A 276 8.23 31.18 2.39
CA CYS A 276 8.68 32.00 3.51
C CYS A 276 7.51 32.82 4.02
N ILE A 277 7.18 32.66 5.31
CA ILE A 277 6.11 33.38 5.98
C ILE A 277 6.77 34.40 6.91
N LEU A 278 6.63 35.69 6.60
CA LEU A 278 7.00 36.77 7.54
C LEU A 278 5.75 37.21 8.31
N CYS A 279 5.73 36.93 9.61
CA CYS A 279 4.70 37.44 10.52
C CYS A 279 5.23 38.71 11.19
N THR A 280 4.63 39.87 10.89
CA THR A 280 4.80 41.09 11.69
C THR A 280 3.70 41.12 12.75
N ASN A 281 4.03 40.74 13.99
CA ASN A 281 3.12 40.89 15.12
C ASN A 281 3.53 42.12 15.93
N ASP A 282 2.79 43.21 15.78
CA ASP A 282 2.60 44.18 16.86
C ASP A 282 1.11 44.12 17.20
N ASP A 283 0.79 43.46 18.31
CA ASP A 283 -0.22 43.86 19.31
C ASP A 283 -0.75 42.66 20.11
N VAL A 284 -0.67 42.83 21.43
CA VAL A 284 -1.10 41.91 22.49
C VAL A 284 -2.63 41.79 22.49
N SER A 285 -3.15 40.57 22.46
CA SER A 285 -4.59 40.26 22.50
C SER A 285 -5.07 40.01 23.95
N PRO A 286 -6.26 40.51 24.35
CA PRO A 286 -6.68 40.65 25.74
C PRO A 286 -7.35 39.38 26.29
N VAL A 287 -6.58 38.30 26.46
CA VAL A 287 -7.07 37.06 27.08
C VAL A 287 -6.34 36.67 28.37
N ASP A 288 -5.21 37.32 28.70
CA ASP A 288 -4.43 37.08 29.91
C ASP A 288 -4.87 37.90 31.14
N ARG A 289 -6.18 38.02 31.41
CA ARG A 289 -6.67 38.74 32.61
C ARG A 289 -7.69 37.98 33.46
N LYS A 290 -7.70 36.65 33.38
CA LYS A 290 -8.49 35.80 34.29
C LYS A 290 -7.70 34.63 34.84
N LEU A 291 -6.49 34.90 35.33
CA LEU A 291 -5.78 34.04 36.28
C LEU A 291 -4.84 34.91 37.14
N GLU A 292 -5.43 35.83 37.91
CA GLU A 292 -4.90 36.36 39.18
C GLU A 292 -6.09 36.68 40.10
#